data_AF-A0A3D0CBC6-F1
#
_entry.id   AF-A0A3D0CBC6-F1
#
_cell.length_a   1.000
_cell.length_b   1.000
_cell.length_c   1.000
_cell.angle_alpha   90.00
_cell.angle_beta   90.00
_cell.angle_gamma   90.00
#
_symmetry.space_group_name_H-M   'P 1'
#
loop_
_entity.id
_entity.type
_entity.pdbx_description
1 polymer ?
#
loop_
_entity_poly.entity_id
_entity_poly.type
_entity_poly.pdbx_seq_one_letter_code
_entity_poly.pdbx_strand_id
1 'polypeptide(L)'
;PLWPNAYTLTQTLFFGKSLEQTLAMSNLSSEDVQYSAALHSYFTVSNPSNVSIDALTGLSYHDKLTGNSSIQRESVCCVGEIDREYHSGEKMTLTDHTWQRRIDIISSNCQQWVLWNPGTELANTMADIHPRGEQEYVCLEAANTSWQTIPAGKTVTISQEITVTHQ
;
A
#
# COMPACT_ATOMS: atom_id res chain seq x y z
N PRO A 1 16.01 22.93 -9.38
CA PRO A 1 15.04 21.82 -9.18
C PRO A 1 15.63 20.77 -8.25
N LEU A 2 14.89 20.30 -7.25
CA LEU A 2 15.33 19.20 -6.38
C LEU A 2 15.36 17.85 -7.12
N TRP A 3 14.63 17.75 -8.25
CA TRP A 3 14.68 16.65 -9.20
C TRP A 3 14.98 17.19 -10.61
N PRO A 4 16.15 16.88 -11.21
CA PRO A 4 16.59 17.51 -12.46
C PRO A 4 16.12 16.77 -13.73
N ASN A 5 15.69 15.52 -13.63
CA ASN A 5 15.32 14.71 -14.79
C ASN A 5 13.92 15.09 -15.32
N ALA A 6 13.76 15.16 -16.64
CA ALA A 6 12.45 15.37 -17.25
C ALA A 6 11.60 14.11 -17.14
N TYR A 7 10.32 14.26 -16.78
CA TYR A 7 9.40 13.14 -16.62
C TYR A 7 7.96 13.50 -16.99
N THR A 8 7.12 12.50 -17.15
CA THR A 8 5.67 12.64 -17.16
C THR A 8 5.06 11.56 -16.28
N LEU A 9 4.14 11.96 -15.41
CA LEU A 9 3.33 11.06 -14.60
C LEU A 9 1.89 11.13 -15.09
N THR A 10 1.28 9.98 -15.36
CA THR A 10 -0.14 9.89 -15.72
C THR A 10 -0.83 8.94 -14.77
N GLN A 11 -1.77 9.47 -13.98
CA GLN A 11 -2.67 8.68 -13.15
C GLN A 11 -4.00 8.50 -13.89
N THR A 12 -4.35 7.25 -14.17
CA THR A 12 -5.65 6.87 -14.73
C THR A 12 -6.47 6.20 -13.64
N LEU A 13 -7.73 6.63 -13.49
CA LEU A 13 -8.68 6.06 -12.55
C LEU A 13 -9.91 5.58 -13.32
N PHE A 14 -10.33 4.35 -13.07
CA PHE A 14 -11.58 3.79 -13.57
C PHE A 14 -12.49 3.43 -12.40
N PHE A 15 -13.75 3.87 -12.50
CA PHE A 15 -14.77 3.65 -11.47
C PHE A 15 -15.88 2.78 -12.06
N GLY A 16 -15.91 1.51 -11.67
CA GLY A 16 -16.90 0.54 -12.11
C GLY A 16 -17.36 -0.35 -10.95
N LYS A 17 -17.50 -1.65 -11.22
CA LYS A 17 -17.73 -2.66 -10.16
C LYS A 17 -16.50 -2.81 -9.26
N SER A 18 -15.33 -2.55 -9.81
CA SER A 18 -14.06 -2.35 -9.11
C SER A 18 -13.58 -0.90 -9.33
N LEU A 19 -12.70 -0.44 -8.43
CA LEU A 19 -11.87 0.73 -8.65
C LEU A 19 -10.54 0.25 -9.23
N GLU A 20 -10.15 0.78 -10.39
CA GLU A 20 -8.83 0.53 -10.95
C GLU A 20 -8.02 1.82 -10.95
N GLN A 21 -6.76 1.70 -10.57
CA GLN A 21 -5.79 2.79 -10.51
C GLN A 21 -4.54 2.36 -11.27
N THR A 22 -4.08 3.20 -12.19
CA THR A 22 -2.86 2.95 -12.95
C THR A 22 -1.99 4.21 -12.93
N LEU A 23 -0.75 4.07 -12.49
CA LEU A 23 0.25 5.13 -12.51
C LEU A 23 1.32 4.80 -13.56
N ALA A 24 1.30 5.54 -14.67
CA ALA A 24 2.35 5.48 -15.68
C ALA A 24 3.43 6.54 -15.40
N MET A 25 4.69 6.11 -15.37
CA MET A 25 5.86 6.93 -15.09
C MET A 25 6.78 6.90 -16.32
N SER A 26 6.86 8.02 -17.04
CA SER A 26 7.69 8.17 -18.23
C SER A 26 8.95 8.96 -17.91
N ASN A 27 10.11 8.37 -18.19
CA ASN A 27 11.40 9.05 -18.18
C ASN A 27 11.62 9.73 -19.53
N LEU A 28 11.66 11.06 -19.54
CA LEU A 28 11.87 11.88 -20.75
C LEU A 28 13.30 12.42 -20.87
N SER A 29 14.19 12.02 -19.97
CA SER A 29 15.60 12.40 -20.02
C SER A 29 16.40 11.48 -20.96
N SER A 30 17.66 11.84 -21.19
CA SER A 30 18.63 11.01 -21.94
C SER A 30 19.32 9.95 -21.08
N GLU A 31 19.08 9.94 -19.78
CA GLU A 31 19.75 9.04 -18.81
C GLU A 31 18.72 8.18 -18.09
N ASP A 32 19.15 7.04 -17.57
CA ASP A 32 18.30 6.22 -16.71
C ASP A 32 17.94 6.97 -15.42
N VAL A 33 16.72 6.80 -14.93
CA VAL A 33 16.27 7.37 -13.65
C VAL A 33 15.86 6.29 -12.69
N GLN A 34 16.11 6.50 -11.39
CA GLN A 34 15.64 5.61 -10.34
C GLN A 34 14.33 6.09 -9.75
N TYR A 35 13.46 5.18 -9.35
CA TYR A 35 12.21 5.50 -8.69
C TYR A 35 11.87 4.47 -7.63
N SER A 36 11.13 4.90 -6.62
CA SER A 36 10.27 4.05 -5.81
C SER A 36 8.84 4.56 -6.00
N ALA A 37 7.85 3.70 -5.78
CA ALA A 37 6.45 4.09 -5.95
C ALA A 37 5.54 3.25 -5.06
N ALA A 38 4.45 3.86 -4.62
CA ALA A 38 3.38 3.18 -3.91
C ALA A 38 2.02 3.76 -4.31
N LEU A 39 1.00 2.91 -4.34
CA LEU A 39 -0.40 3.30 -4.30
C LEU A 39 -0.84 3.22 -2.83
N HIS A 40 -0.74 4.35 -2.13
CA HIS A 40 -0.83 4.47 -0.67
C HIS A 40 -2.30 4.43 -0.19
N SER A 41 -2.98 3.32 -0.43
CA SER A 41 -4.42 3.18 -0.25
C SER A 41 -4.83 3.03 1.23
N TYR A 42 -5.70 3.93 1.68
CA TYR A 42 -6.33 3.90 3.00
C TYR A 42 -7.69 3.21 2.88
N PHE A 43 -7.81 1.99 3.41
CA PHE A 43 -9.09 1.28 3.41
C PHE A 43 -9.86 1.61 4.67
N THR A 44 -11.05 2.19 4.52
CA THR A 44 -11.96 2.38 5.65
C THR A 44 -12.35 1.01 6.22
N VAL A 45 -12.39 0.87 7.54
CA VAL A 45 -12.78 -0.36 8.24
C VAL A 45 -13.66 -0.03 9.45
N SER A 46 -14.39 -1.02 9.94
CA SER A 46 -15.23 -0.90 11.14
C SER A 46 -14.40 -0.57 12.38
N ASN A 47 -13.26 -1.25 12.52
CA ASN A 47 -12.21 -1.03 13.48
C ASN A 47 -11.02 -1.93 13.07
N PRO A 48 -9.74 -1.49 13.16
CA PRO A 48 -8.60 -2.34 12.85
C PRO A 48 -8.55 -3.65 13.65
N SER A 49 -9.15 -3.71 14.84
CA SER A 49 -9.24 -4.95 15.64
C SER A 49 -10.17 -6.01 15.04
N ASN A 50 -11.06 -5.62 14.11
CA ASN A 50 -12.01 -6.50 13.43
C ASN A 50 -11.54 -6.90 12.03
N VAL A 51 -10.29 -6.62 11.67
CA VAL A 51 -9.76 -6.78 10.32
C VAL A 51 -8.73 -7.91 10.31
N SER A 52 -8.83 -8.78 9.31
CA SER A 52 -7.79 -9.77 9.01
C SER A 52 -7.31 -9.68 7.57
N ILE A 53 -6.02 -9.95 7.39
CA ILE A 53 -5.33 -10.00 6.08
C ILE A 53 -4.50 -11.29 6.08
N ASP A 54 -5.17 -12.42 5.93
CA ASP A 54 -4.58 -13.76 6.16
C ASP A 54 -3.42 -14.06 5.19
N ALA A 55 -3.43 -13.46 4.00
CA ALA A 55 -2.38 -13.60 2.99
C ALA A 55 -1.01 -13.05 3.44
N LEU A 56 -0.95 -12.24 4.51
CA LEU A 56 0.31 -11.79 5.10
C LEU A 56 0.98 -12.85 5.97
N THR A 57 0.24 -13.85 6.46
CA THR A 57 0.82 -14.94 7.27
C THR A 57 1.76 -15.80 6.42
N GLY A 58 2.97 -16.03 6.94
CA GLY A 58 4.04 -16.75 6.27
C GLY A 58 4.95 -15.86 5.41
N LEU A 59 4.58 -14.60 5.15
CA LEU A 59 5.41 -13.68 4.39
C LEU A 59 6.55 -13.09 5.24
N SER A 60 7.67 -12.81 4.58
CA SER A 60 8.74 -12.02 5.15
C SER A 60 8.39 -10.53 5.09
N TYR A 61 8.76 -9.79 6.14
CA TYR A 61 8.58 -8.36 6.18
C TYR A 61 9.80 -7.65 6.77
N HIS A 62 9.96 -6.38 6.41
CA HIS A 62 10.84 -5.42 7.09
C HIS A 62 9.98 -4.49 7.94
N ASP A 63 10.31 -4.38 9.23
CA ASP A 63 9.61 -3.52 10.19
C ASP A 63 10.37 -2.21 10.35
N LYS A 64 9.80 -1.12 9.85
CA LYS A 64 10.46 0.19 9.85
C LYS A 64 10.53 0.84 11.23
N LEU A 65 9.68 0.43 12.16
CA LEU A 65 9.71 0.92 13.55
C LEU A 65 10.91 0.36 14.31
N THR A 66 11.25 -0.90 14.04
CA THR A 66 12.37 -1.59 14.74
C THR A 66 13.64 -1.71 13.91
N GLY A 67 13.56 -1.51 12.59
CA GLY A 67 14.64 -1.75 11.62
C GLY A 67 14.96 -3.22 11.37
N ASN A 68 14.13 -4.15 11.85
CA ASN A 68 14.40 -5.59 11.75
C ASN A 68 13.53 -6.26 10.68
N SER A 69 14.05 -7.33 10.09
CA SER A 69 13.28 -8.20 9.21
C SER A 69 12.87 -9.49 9.92
N SER A 70 11.66 -9.97 9.65
CA SER A 70 11.11 -11.19 10.26
C SER A 70 10.14 -11.90 9.32
N ILE A 71 9.52 -12.98 9.80
CA ILE A 71 8.42 -13.70 9.13
C ILE A 71 7.16 -13.54 9.98
N GLN A 72 6.05 -13.20 9.34
CA GLN A 72 4.74 -13.08 9.99
C GLN A 72 4.19 -14.47 10.30
N ARG A 73 4.53 -15.03 11.47
CA ARG A 73 4.19 -16.42 11.83
C ARG A 73 2.71 -16.63 12.15
N GLU A 74 2.06 -15.60 12.66
CA GLU A 74 0.66 -15.62 13.07
C GLU A 74 -0.16 -14.65 12.21
N SER A 75 -1.48 -14.62 12.38
CA SER A 75 -2.32 -13.59 11.78
C SER A 75 -1.84 -12.20 12.19
N VAL A 76 -1.79 -11.28 11.24
CA VAL A 76 -1.36 -9.91 11.53
C VAL A 76 -2.41 -9.18 12.36
N CYS A 77 -1.96 -8.47 13.40
CA CYS A 77 -2.79 -7.51 14.12
C CYS A 77 -2.70 -6.17 13.38
N CYS A 78 -3.85 -5.57 13.02
CA CYS A 78 -3.88 -4.26 12.37
C CYS A 78 -4.01 -3.09 13.37
N VAL A 79 -3.94 -3.37 14.67
CA VAL A 79 -4.11 -2.37 15.75
C VAL A 79 -2.75 -1.85 16.21
N GLY A 80 -2.67 -0.54 16.41
CA GLY A 80 -1.50 0.14 16.96
C GLY A 80 -0.57 0.66 15.87
N GLU A 81 0.59 1.16 16.29
CA GLU A 81 1.60 1.66 15.36
C GLU A 81 2.23 0.48 14.61
N ILE A 82 2.07 0.49 13.28
CA ILE A 82 2.55 -0.53 12.36
C ILE A 82 3.13 0.20 11.16
N ASP A 83 4.35 -0.16 10.76
CA ASP A 83 4.98 0.29 9.52
C ASP A 83 5.82 -0.87 8.98
N ARG A 84 5.20 -1.73 8.15
CA ARG A 84 5.81 -3.00 7.71
C ARG A 84 5.73 -3.17 6.21
N GLU A 85 6.87 -3.49 5.61
CA GLU A 85 7.01 -3.80 4.18
C GLU A 85 7.05 -5.31 3.98
N TYR A 86 5.97 -5.92 3.49
CA TYR A 86 5.88 -7.34 3.18
C TYR A 86 6.33 -7.61 1.75
N HIS A 87 7.18 -8.62 1.54
CA HIS A 87 7.72 -8.96 0.21
C HIS A 87 6.82 -9.97 -0.50
N SER A 88 5.83 -9.46 -1.24
CA SER A 88 4.95 -10.26 -2.09
C SER A 88 4.27 -9.36 -3.12
N GLY A 89 4.08 -9.88 -4.34
CA GLY A 89 3.21 -9.28 -5.36
C GLY A 89 1.85 -9.99 -5.50
N GLU A 90 1.58 -10.97 -4.65
CA GLU A 90 0.33 -11.73 -4.68
C GLU A 90 -0.87 -10.87 -4.24
N LYS A 91 -2.06 -11.27 -4.67
CA LYS A 91 -3.34 -10.65 -4.28
C LYS A 91 -3.47 -10.61 -2.75
N MET A 92 -3.97 -9.49 -2.24
CA MET A 92 -4.38 -9.34 -0.85
C MET A 92 -5.90 -9.30 -0.71
N THR A 93 -6.40 -9.80 0.42
CA THR A 93 -7.81 -9.68 0.81
C THR A 93 -7.87 -9.15 2.24
N LEU A 94 -8.48 -7.98 2.41
CA LEU A 94 -8.84 -7.43 3.71
C LEU A 94 -10.26 -7.88 4.05
N THR A 95 -10.43 -8.63 5.14
CA THR A 95 -11.74 -9.06 5.63
C THR A 95 -12.12 -8.23 6.86
N ASP A 96 -13.27 -7.56 6.81
CA ASP A 96 -13.83 -6.84 7.95
C ASP A 96 -14.99 -7.65 8.54
N HIS A 97 -14.76 -8.22 9.73
CA HIS A 97 -15.69 -9.14 10.38
C HIS A 97 -16.90 -8.43 10.98
N THR A 98 -16.84 -7.12 11.25
CA THR A 98 -18.02 -6.42 11.78
C THR A 98 -18.91 -5.93 10.64
N TRP A 99 -18.32 -5.44 9.55
CA TRP A 99 -19.08 -5.01 8.37
C TRP A 99 -19.44 -6.14 7.42
N GLN A 100 -19.01 -7.38 7.70
CA GLN A 100 -19.29 -8.57 6.90
C GLN A 100 -18.96 -8.33 5.43
N ARG A 101 -17.76 -7.80 5.16
CA ARG A 101 -17.31 -7.48 3.81
C ARG A 101 -15.86 -7.88 3.59
N ARG A 102 -15.52 -8.08 2.32
CA ARG A 102 -14.16 -8.31 1.84
C ARG A 102 -13.76 -7.24 0.84
N ILE A 103 -12.51 -6.81 0.94
CA ILE A 103 -11.87 -5.91 -0.01
C ILE A 103 -10.73 -6.70 -0.65
N ASP A 104 -10.92 -7.08 -1.91
CA ASP A 104 -9.91 -7.74 -2.71
C ASP A 104 -9.06 -6.69 -3.42
N ILE A 105 -7.74 -6.83 -3.31
CA ILE A 105 -6.78 -5.86 -3.81
C ILE A 105 -5.73 -6.62 -4.62
N ILE A 106 -5.66 -6.32 -5.92
CA ILE A 106 -4.73 -6.94 -6.86
C ILE A 106 -3.80 -5.85 -7.37
N SER A 107 -2.49 -6.08 -7.31
CA SER A 107 -1.50 -5.16 -7.87
C SER A 107 -0.82 -5.74 -9.09
N SER A 108 -0.35 -4.89 -9.99
CA SER A 108 0.58 -5.27 -11.06
C SER A 108 1.81 -4.38 -11.04
N ASN A 109 2.98 -5.00 -11.29
CA ASN A 109 4.30 -4.37 -11.21
C ASN A 109 4.65 -3.74 -9.84
N CYS A 110 4.02 -4.23 -8.77
CA CYS A 110 4.41 -3.99 -7.38
C CYS A 110 4.97 -5.28 -6.78
N GLN A 111 6.07 -5.16 -6.03
CA GLN A 111 6.77 -6.30 -5.45
C GLN A 111 6.55 -6.42 -3.94
N GLN A 112 5.90 -5.42 -3.35
CA GLN A 112 5.72 -5.31 -1.90
C GLN A 112 4.32 -4.80 -1.55
N TRP A 113 3.89 -5.16 -0.34
CA TRP A 113 2.73 -4.61 0.33
C TRP A 113 3.18 -3.88 1.60
N VAL A 114 2.87 -2.60 1.73
CA VAL A 114 3.09 -1.86 2.98
C VAL A 114 1.82 -1.93 3.81
N LEU A 115 1.91 -2.49 5.02
CA LEU A 115 0.85 -2.41 6.02
C LEU A 115 1.20 -1.29 6.99
N TRP A 116 0.29 -0.31 7.11
CA TRP A 116 0.50 0.82 8.00
C TRP A 116 -0.76 1.19 8.79
N ASN A 117 -0.55 1.53 10.05
CA ASN A 117 -1.50 2.24 10.90
C ASN A 117 -0.66 3.05 11.89
N PRO A 118 -0.98 4.33 12.15
CA PRO A 118 -0.15 5.15 13.04
C PRO A 118 -0.29 4.73 14.51
N GLY A 119 -1.38 4.06 14.88
CA GLY A 119 -1.75 3.91 16.28
C GLY A 119 -2.09 5.25 16.95
N THR A 120 -2.62 5.16 18.17
CA THR A 120 -3.20 6.32 18.86
C THR A 120 -2.16 7.41 19.18
N GLU A 121 -0.96 7.04 19.64
CA GLU A 121 0.05 8.01 20.03
C GLU A 121 0.54 8.86 18.84
N LEU A 122 0.94 8.22 17.73
CA LEU A 122 1.39 8.94 16.54
C LEU A 122 0.23 9.73 15.91
N ALA A 123 -0.97 9.13 15.80
CA ALA A 123 -2.16 9.80 15.25
C ALA A 123 -2.48 11.10 15.98
N ASN A 124 -2.35 11.14 17.31
CA ASN A 124 -2.58 12.34 18.12
C ASN A 124 -1.57 13.48 17.83
N THR A 125 -0.45 13.19 17.18
CA THR A 125 0.53 14.20 16.76
C THR A 125 0.32 14.66 15.31
N MET A 126 -0.52 13.96 14.54
CA MET A 126 -0.80 14.24 13.13
C MET A 126 -1.98 15.20 13.03
N ALA A 127 -1.71 16.44 12.61
CA ALA A 127 -2.72 17.50 12.56
C ALA A 127 -3.87 17.24 11.55
N ASP A 128 -3.64 16.36 10.58
CA ASP A 128 -4.58 15.97 9.53
C ASP A 128 -5.35 14.67 9.84
N ILE A 129 -5.09 14.04 11.00
CA ILE A 129 -5.89 12.92 11.51
C ILE A 129 -6.80 13.45 12.63
N HIS A 130 -8.11 13.25 12.48
CA HIS A 130 -9.06 13.63 13.53
C HIS A 130 -8.94 12.74 14.76
N PRO A 131 -9.41 13.16 15.95
CA PRO A 131 -9.33 12.34 17.15
C PRO A 131 -9.93 10.95 16.94
N ARG A 132 -9.14 9.90 17.21
CA ARG A 132 -9.44 8.48 16.98
C ARG A 132 -9.56 8.04 15.50
N GLY A 133 -9.11 8.88 14.55
CA GLY A 133 -9.19 8.56 13.13
C GLY A 133 -8.40 7.31 12.73
N GLU A 134 -7.35 6.94 13.47
CA GLU A 134 -6.58 5.71 13.25
C GLU A 134 -7.41 4.43 13.41
N GLN A 135 -8.56 4.52 14.07
CA GLN A 135 -9.48 3.40 14.27
C GLN A 135 -10.45 3.20 13.12
N GLU A 136 -10.39 4.05 12.08
CA GLU A 136 -11.34 4.04 10.98
C GLU A 136 -10.73 3.50 9.69
N TYR A 137 -9.43 3.24 9.66
CA TYR A 137 -8.75 2.76 8.46
C TYR A 137 -7.57 1.81 8.75
N VAL A 138 -7.18 1.06 7.73
CA VAL A 138 -5.90 0.35 7.63
C VAL A 138 -5.30 0.70 6.28
N CYS A 139 -4.02 1.06 6.24
CA CYS A 139 -3.30 1.23 4.98
C CYS A 139 -2.76 -0.12 4.52
N LEU A 140 -3.08 -0.47 3.27
CA LEU A 140 -2.47 -1.62 2.60
C LEU A 140 -2.08 -1.21 1.18
N GLU A 141 -0.79 -1.02 0.97
CA GLU A 141 -0.29 -0.24 -0.14
C GLU A 141 0.44 -1.14 -1.12
N ALA A 142 0.07 -1.09 -2.39
CA ALA A 142 0.83 -1.76 -3.44
C ALA A 142 2.08 -0.93 -3.73
N ALA A 143 3.28 -1.49 -3.51
CA ALA A 143 4.51 -0.70 -3.51
C ALA A 143 5.72 -1.39 -4.16
N ASN A 144 6.68 -0.55 -4.54
CA ASN A 144 8.08 -0.87 -4.75
C ASN A 144 8.88 0.10 -3.87
N THR A 145 9.28 -0.34 -2.67
CA THR A 145 10.00 0.49 -1.68
C THR A 145 11.51 0.50 -1.96
N SER A 146 12.02 -0.54 -2.63
CA SER A 146 13.38 -0.56 -3.17
C SER A 146 13.47 0.18 -4.52
N TRP A 147 14.60 0.86 -4.75
CA TRP A 147 14.87 1.56 -6.00
C TRP A 147 14.73 0.66 -7.23
N GLN A 148 13.90 1.09 -8.16
CA GLN A 148 13.70 0.53 -9.48
C GLN A 148 14.28 1.49 -10.53
N THR A 149 14.55 1.01 -11.74
CA THR A 149 15.07 1.85 -12.84
C THR A 149 14.04 2.01 -13.95
N ILE A 150 13.86 3.24 -14.44
CA ILE A 150 13.19 3.55 -15.70
C ILE A 150 14.28 3.97 -16.70
N PRO A 151 14.56 3.14 -17.72
CA PRO A 151 15.58 3.50 -18.69
C PRO A 151 15.24 4.79 -19.46
N ALA A 152 16.25 5.45 -20.01
CA ALA A 152 16.07 6.66 -20.82
C ALA A 152 14.99 6.49 -21.90
N GLY A 153 14.04 7.44 -21.97
CA GLY A 153 12.94 7.42 -22.93
C GLY A 153 11.89 6.32 -22.73
N LYS A 154 11.92 5.59 -21.60
CA LYS A 154 10.97 4.50 -21.31
C LYS A 154 9.86 4.92 -20.37
N THR A 155 8.79 4.13 -20.39
CA THR A 155 7.67 4.24 -19.46
C THR A 155 7.52 2.92 -18.72
N VAL A 156 7.31 3.00 -17.41
CA VAL A 156 6.89 1.87 -16.58
C VAL A 156 5.53 2.19 -15.98
N THR A 157 4.83 1.18 -15.49
CA THR A 157 3.48 1.34 -14.96
C THR A 157 3.30 0.45 -13.75
N ILE A 158 2.70 0.98 -12.69
CA ILE A 158 2.15 0.19 -11.59
C ILE A 158 0.62 0.35 -11.58
N SER A 159 -0.09 -0.68 -11.13
CA SER A 159 -1.54 -0.60 -11.00
C SER A 159 -2.07 -1.33 -9.78
N GLN A 160 -3.28 -0.96 -9.38
CA GLN A 160 -4.06 -1.60 -8.34
C GLN A 160 -5.52 -1.69 -8.80
N GLU A 161 -6.14 -2.85 -8.62
CA GLU A 161 -7.58 -3.06 -8.73
C GLU A 161 -8.14 -3.41 -7.36
N ILE A 162 -9.21 -2.72 -6.96
CA ILE A 162 -9.90 -2.89 -5.68
C ILE A 162 -11.35 -3.30 -5.95
N THR A 163 -11.76 -4.43 -5.39
CA THR A 163 -13.16 -4.90 -5.42
C THR A 163 -13.69 -5.08 -4.02
N VAL A 164 -14.92 -4.60 -3.77
CA VAL A 164 -15.61 -4.81 -2.49
C VAL A 164 -16.75 -5.81 -2.68
N THR A 165 -16.83 -6.80 -1.80
CA THR A 165 -17.92 -7.78 -1.76
C THR A 165 -18.50 -7.85 -0.36
N HIS A 166 -19.83 -7.96 -0.27
CA HIS A 166 -20.53 -8.20 0.99
C HIS A 166 -20.78 -9.70 1.16
N GLN A 167 -20.63 -10.19 2.38
CA GLN A 167 -20.91 -11.58 2.76
C GLN A 167 -22.36 -11.75 3.17
#